data_AF-A0A482IWT8-F1
#
_entry.id   AF-A0A482IWT8-F1
#
_cell.length_a   1.000
_cell.length_b   1.000
_cell.length_c   1.000
_cell.angle_alpha   90.00
_cell.angle_beta   90.00
_cell.angle_gamma   90.00
#
_symmetry.space_group_name_H-M   'P 1'
#
loop_
_entity.id
_entity.type
_entity.pdbx_description
1 polymer ?
#
loop_
_entity_poly.entity_id
_entity_poly.type
_entity_poly.pdbx_seq_one_letter_code
_entity_poly.pdbx_strand_id
1 'polypeptide(L)'
;MTLQEPPTYLPEKLASREPGMLDAQALAAALARPIVFVDLETTGADAQRDRITEIGVVEVGPDGIQEWDTLVDPLTSIPPFVQGLTGITDDMVRGQPTFALIAEALAEKLQGRLFVAHNARFDYGFLKNEFRRAGVTFRADVLCTLRLSRSLFPSVERHGLDALIARFGLTPKGRHRALADAELLWQFWQKIHEIYSVDLVESAVTSLVKHASLPAGLEETALDDVPDRPGVYLFYGDDDVPLYVGKSIHLRRRIRAHFAGDHSNAREMRLSRSVRRVEWRETGGEIGALLSEAHLIKTLRPLHNHLLRQNTELFSWEMVDGLPAPRLRSDRHVDFSRHAALYGAFPSRASAQARLRSLADEHQLCLATLMLDGTTRRGSPCFARQLHRCAGACTGEESQTAHRERTVEAMASMAIQRWPFAGAIAWREASGDRFPWHIIEDWCYLGSAPTLEDAARQLVAPARFDIDTYQILAPRIEELKASAVPLLSTREFVLTPPVLPEPRAARVPRTAGKRTANASEHSQTPGLFS
;
A
#
# COMPACT_ATOMS: atom_id res chain seq x y z
N MET A 1 26.60 -20.67 8.43
CA MET A 1 25.97 -19.94 9.55
C MET A 1 25.18 -20.96 10.34
N THR A 2 25.66 -21.29 11.54
CA THR A 2 24.95 -22.12 12.51
C THR A 2 23.56 -21.54 12.73
N LEU A 3 22.54 -22.36 12.58
CA LEU A 3 21.18 -22.02 13.00
C LEU A 3 21.25 -21.81 14.51
N GLN A 4 21.29 -20.55 14.93
CA GLN A 4 21.27 -20.18 16.33
C GLN A 4 19.94 -20.69 16.88
N GLU A 5 19.99 -21.64 17.82
CA GLU A 5 18.80 -22.12 18.51
C GLU A 5 18.05 -20.91 19.09
N PRO A 6 16.71 -20.91 19.04
CA PRO A 6 15.95 -19.79 19.55
C PRO A 6 16.32 -19.58 21.03
N PRO A 7 16.55 -18.34 21.48
CA PRO A 7 16.90 -18.08 22.85
C PRO A 7 15.74 -18.52 23.75
N THR A 8 15.94 -19.62 24.47
CA THR A 8 15.10 -19.96 25.62
C THR A 8 15.24 -18.85 26.65
N TYR A 9 14.13 -18.46 27.30
CA TYR A 9 14.19 -17.52 28.42
C TYR A 9 14.42 -18.24 29.77
N LEU A 10 14.49 -19.57 29.77
CA LEU A 10 14.67 -20.43 30.94
C LEU A 10 15.94 -21.30 30.76
N PRO A 11 16.48 -21.87 31.84
CA PRO A 11 17.69 -22.67 31.81
C PRO A 11 17.30 -24.12 31.49
N GLU A 12 18.23 -24.87 30.92
CA GLU A 12 18.02 -26.30 30.64
C GLU A 12 17.72 -27.14 31.91
N LYS A 13 18.05 -26.64 33.11
CA LYS A 13 17.93 -27.35 34.39
C LYS A 13 17.04 -26.61 35.40
N LEU A 14 15.75 -26.48 35.12
CA LEU A 14 14.77 -26.23 36.20
C LEU A 14 14.55 -27.51 37.01
N ALA A 15 14.56 -27.41 38.34
CA ALA A 15 14.39 -28.55 39.24
C ALA A 15 12.98 -29.20 39.16
N SER A 16 11.95 -28.41 38.81
CA SER A 16 10.61 -28.89 38.45
C SER A 16 10.02 -27.98 37.37
N ARG A 17 9.27 -28.57 36.43
CA ARG A 17 8.59 -27.86 35.32
C ARG A 17 7.07 -27.97 35.39
N GLU A 18 6.56 -28.53 36.49
CA GLU A 18 5.14 -28.75 36.75
C GLU A 18 4.43 -27.46 37.23
N PRO A 19 3.13 -27.27 36.94
CA PRO A 19 2.37 -26.11 37.37
C PRO A 19 2.35 -25.91 38.90
N GLY A 20 2.41 -24.65 39.35
CA GLY A 20 2.18 -24.28 40.76
C GLY A 20 3.31 -24.64 41.73
N MET A 21 4.44 -25.14 41.25
CA MET A 21 5.59 -25.53 42.07
C MET A 21 6.68 -24.45 42.20
N LEU A 22 6.59 -23.37 41.42
CA LEU A 22 7.55 -22.26 41.44
C LEU A 22 6.85 -21.02 41.99
N ASP A 23 7.35 -20.48 43.10
CA ASP A 23 6.95 -19.16 43.54
C ASP A 23 7.57 -18.06 42.64
N ALA A 24 7.16 -16.81 42.87
CA ALA A 24 7.63 -15.64 42.13
C ALA A 24 9.16 -15.54 42.05
N GLN A 25 9.83 -15.81 43.18
CA GLN A 25 11.27 -15.65 43.33
C GLN A 25 12.01 -16.81 42.68
N ALA A 26 11.48 -18.03 42.77
CA ALA A 26 12.00 -19.21 42.10
C ALA A 26 11.87 -19.08 40.58
N LEU A 27 10.76 -18.55 40.08
CA LEU A 27 10.58 -18.27 38.65
C LEU A 27 11.56 -17.21 38.16
N ALA A 28 11.74 -16.12 38.90
CA ALA A 28 12.70 -15.06 38.58
C ALA A 28 14.16 -15.58 38.59
N ALA A 29 14.54 -16.32 39.63
CA ALA A 29 15.85 -16.93 39.78
C ALA A 29 16.17 -17.95 38.67
N ALA A 30 15.13 -18.60 38.14
CA ALA A 30 15.26 -19.54 37.04
C ALA A 30 15.37 -18.85 35.68
N LEU A 31 15.31 -17.54 35.50
CA LEU A 31 15.37 -16.96 34.14
C LEU A 31 16.79 -17.04 33.55
N ALA A 32 16.96 -17.60 32.35
CA ALA A 32 18.24 -17.63 31.62
C ALA A 32 18.62 -16.26 31.04
N ARG A 33 17.61 -15.39 30.84
CA ARG A 33 17.78 -13.98 30.49
C ARG A 33 16.72 -13.15 31.20
N PRO A 34 17.02 -11.92 31.65
CA PRO A 34 16.01 -11.09 32.28
C PRO A 34 14.85 -10.77 31.33
N ILE A 35 13.66 -10.62 31.92
CA ILE A 35 12.43 -10.21 31.27
C ILE A 35 12.08 -8.81 31.78
N VAL A 36 11.65 -7.92 30.89
CA VAL A 36 11.16 -6.59 31.26
C VAL A 36 9.71 -6.46 30.86
N PHE A 37 8.84 -6.25 31.84
CA PHE A 37 7.45 -5.90 31.62
C PHE A 37 7.36 -4.38 31.53
N VAL A 38 6.82 -3.89 30.41
CA VAL A 38 6.82 -2.47 30.08
C VAL A 38 5.42 -2.04 29.73
N ASP A 39 5.05 -0.87 30.22
CA ASP A 39 3.84 -0.15 29.83
C ASP A 39 4.17 1.35 29.74
N LEU A 40 3.45 2.07 28.88
CA LEU A 40 3.68 3.49 28.60
C LEU A 40 2.38 4.29 28.66
N GLU A 41 2.45 5.47 29.27
CA GLU A 41 1.46 6.51 29.04
C GLU A 41 1.97 7.50 27.99
N THR A 42 1.06 8.00 27.16
CA THR A 42 1.41 8.79 25.97
C THR A 42 0.43 9.93 25.75
N THR A 43 0.87 10.96 25.04
CA THR A 43 0.03 12.11 24.64
C THR A 43 -1.03 11.79 23.56
N GLY A 44 -1.08 10.55 23.08
CA GLY A 44 -2.01 10.09 22.04
C GLY A 44 -1.61 8.73 21.47
N ALA A 45 -2.30 8.26 20.44
CA ALA A 45 -2.13 6.90 19.92
C ALA A 45 -1.23 6.77 18.67
N ASP A 46 -0.50 7.82 18.28
CA ASP A 46 0.40 7.83 17.12
C ASP A 46 1.86 8.03 17.52
N ALA A 47 2.63 6.94 17.55
CA ALA A 47 4.05 6.95 17.92
C ALA A 47 4.93 7.89 17.08
N GLN A 48 4.53 8.27 15.85
CA GLN A 48 5.31 9.20 15.01
C GLN A 48 5.08 10.67 15.33
N ARG A 49 3.93 11.01 15.90
CA ARG A 49 3.55 12.40 16.24
C ARG A 49 3.57 12.60 17.75
N ASP A 50 2.83 11.74 18.44
CA ASP A 50 2.64 11.78 19.87
C ASP A 50 3.94 11.35 20.59
N ARG A 51 3.97 11.65 21.87
CA ARG A 51 5.13 11.58 22.78
C ARG A 51 4.79 10.75 24.01
N ILE A 52 5.79 10.10 24.58
CA ILE A 52 5.69 9.38 25.86
C ILE A 52 5.63 10.39 27.01
N THR A 53 4.77 10.13 28.00
CA THR A 53 4.59 10.94 29.22
C THR A 53 4.93 10.19 30.50
N GLU A 54 4.87 8.86 30.49
CA GLU A 54 5.29 8.01 31.61
C GLU A 54 5.83 6.69 31.07
N ILE A 55 6.83 6.13 31.74
CA ILE A 55 7.37 4.80 31.44
C ILE A 55 7.37 3.99 32.73
N GLY A 56 6.77 2.81 32.71
CA GLY A 56 6.82 1.84 33.78
C GLY A 56 7.56 0.59 33.34
N VAL A 57 8.52 0.13 34.13
CA VAL A 57 9.30 -1.07 33.86
C VAL A 57 9.38 -1.93 35.13
N VAL A 58 8.96 -3.19 35.00
CA VAL A 58 9.24 -4.24 35.99
C VAL A 58 10.25 -5.20 35.37
N GLU A 59 11.48 -5.14 35.85
CA GLU A 59 12.55 -6.06 35.47
C GLU A 59 12.54 -7.28 36.38
N VAL A 60 12.54 -8.46 35.79
CA VAL A 60 12.56 -9.75 36.48
C VAL A 60 13.72 -10.58 35.96
N GLY A 61 14.62 -10.98 36.85
CA GLY A 61 15.76 -11.81 36.49
C GLY A 61 16.39 -12.51 37.70
N PRO A 62 17.55 -13.16 37.50
CA PRO A 62 18.26 -13.88 38.56
C PRO A 62 18.62 -13.01 39.77
N ASP A 63 18.87 -11.72 39.53
CA ASP A 63 19.23 -10.75 40.56
C ASP A 63 18.00 -10.20 41.34
N GLY A 64 16.80 -10.71 41.05
CA GLY A 64 15.55 -10.34 41.69
C GLY A 64 14.60 -9.54 40.80
N ILE A 65 13.63 -8.91 41.45
CA ILE A 65 12.60 -8.08 40.82
C ILE A 65 12.93 -6.61 41.12
N GLN A 66 13.00 -5.79 40.08
CA GLN A 66 13.30 -4.36 40.18
C GLN A 66 12.22 -3.56 39.46
N GLU A 67 11.67 -2.56 40.14
CA GLU A 67 10.70 -1.63 39.59
C GLU A 67 11.39 -0.31 39.25
N TRP A 68 11.02 0.26 38.11
CA TRP A 68 11.49 1.57 37.68
C TRP A 68 10.35 2.30 36.97
N ASP A 69 10.08 3.51 37.43
CA ASP A 69 9.11 4.40 36.80
C ASP A 69 9.69 5.80 36.61
N THR A 70 9.20 6.50 35.59
CA THR A 70 9.53 7.91 35.40
C THR A 70 8.44 8.62 34.62
N LEU A 71 8.12 9.84 35.05
CA LEU A 71 7.43 10.80 34.20
C LEU A 71 8.43 11.39 33.19
N VAL A 72 7.95 11.66 31.98
CA VAL A 72 8.77 12.17 30.88
C VAL A 72 8.17 13.49 30.42
N ASP A 73 9.00 14.53 30.28
CA ASP A 73 8.57 15.77 29.63
C ASP A 73 8.45 15.50 28.11
N PRO A 74 7.21 15.51 27.56
CA PRO A 74 6.98 15.21 26.16
C PRO A 74 7.35 16.39 25.24
N LEU A 75 7.68 17.56 25.78
CA LEU A 75 7.92 18.82 25.04
C LEU A 75 6.74 19.23 24.14
N THR A 76 5.53 18.81 24.49
CA THR A 76 4.26 19.15 23.82
C THR A 76 3.13 19.11 24.82
N SER A 77 2.03 19.81 24.55
CA SER A 77 0.84 19.77 25.41
C SER A 77 0.18 18.39 25.38
N ILE A 78 -0.29 17.91 26.54
CA ILE A 78 -1.10 16.70 26.69
C ILE A 78 -2.57 17.05 26.42
N PRO A 79 -3.26 16.42 25.46
CA PRO A 79 -4.67 16.71 25.20
C PRO A 79 -5.57 16.45 26.42
N PRO A 80 -6.61 17.27 26.69
CA PRO A 80 -7.45 17.12 27.89
C PRO A 80 -8.11 15.75 28.06
N PHE A 81 -8.48 15.08 26.96
CA PHE A 81 -9.06 13.74 27.02
C PHE A 81 -8.06 12.68 27.51
N VAL A 82 -6.76 12.84 27.20
CA VAL A 82 -5.69 11.96 27.67
C VAL A 82 -5.45 12.23 29.16
N GLN A 83 -5.39 13.50 29.56
CA GLN A 83 -5.24 13.87 30.98
C GLN A 83 -6.39 13.27 31.82
N GLY A 84 -7.62 13.25 31.29
CA GLY A 84 -8.76 12.62 31.95
C GLY A 84 -8.70 11.09 32.02
N LEU A 85 -7.96 10.44 31.11
CA LEU A 85 -7.80 8.99 31.07
C LEU A 85 -6.67 8.51 31.99
N THR A 86 -5.51 9.17 31.93
CA THR A 86 -4.27 8.75 32.62
C THR A 86 -4.05 9.48 33.94
N GLY A 87 -4.73 10.61 34.15
CA GLY A 87 -4.49 11.51 35.28
C GLY A 87 -3.20 12.32 35.17
N ILE A 88 -2.41 12.16 34.10
CA ILE A 88 -1.16 12.89 33.89
C ILE A 88 -1.45 14.25 33.27
N THR A 89 -1.12 15.31 33.99
CA THR A 89 -1.33 16.70 33.55
C THR A 89 -0.06 17.32 32.99
N ASP A 90 -0.20 18.40 32.20
CA ASP A 90 0.94 19.17 31.68
C ASP A 90 1.87 19.66 32.81
N ASP A 91 1.31 19.99 33.98
CA ASP A 91 2.08 20.46 35.13
C ASP A 91 2.89 19.34 35.81
N MET A 92 2.43 18.08 35.73
CA MET A 92 3.16 16.93 36.29
C MET A 92 4.41 16.59 35.48
N VAL A 93 4.31 16.70 34.15
CA VAL A 93 5.43 16.39 33.24
C VAL A 93 6.38 17.56 33.04
N ARG A 94 5.95 18.79 33.37
CA ARG A 94 6.79 19.98 33.27
C ARG A 94 8.01 19.88 34.19
N GLY A 95 9.20 19.95 33.60
CA GLY A 95 10.46 19.90 34.36
C GLY A 95 10.93 18.48 34.71
N GLN A 96 10.17 17.45 34.29
CA GLN A 96 10.65 16.07 34.29
C GLN A 96 11.74 15.89 33.20
N PRO A 97 12.55 14.83 33.26
CA PRO A 97 13.52 14.58 32.20
C PRO A 97 12.81 14.36 30.85
N THR A 98 13.38 14.93 29.79
CA THR A 98 12.94 14.59 28.43
C THR A 98 13.40 13.18 28.05
N PHE A 99 12.74 12.55 27.08
CA PHE A 99 13.16 11.21 26.63
C PHE A 99 14.64 11.17 26.22
N ALA A 100 15.13 12.22 25.54
CA ALA A 100 16.52 12.28 25.10
C ALA A 100 17.52 12.20 26.27
N LEU A 101 17.17 12.72 27.46
CA LEU A 101 18.04 12.66 28.64
C LEU A 101 18.09 11.26 29.27
N ILE A 102 17.03 10.47 29.13
CA ILE A 102 16.95 9.11 29.72
C ILE A 102 17.26 8.01 28.70
N ALA A 103 17.42 8.34 27.42
CA ALA A 103 17.51 7.37 26.34
C ALA A 103 18.66 6.37 26.52
N GLU A 104 19.88 6.80 26.83
CA GLU A 104 21.00 5.86 26.98
C GLU A 104 20.78 4.90 28.17
N ALA A 105 20.45 5.43 29.34
CA ALA A 105 20.19 4.63 30.54
C ALA A 105 18.99 3.67 30.36
N LEU A 106 17.94 4.10 29.67
CA LEU A 106 16.79 3.24 29.38
C LEU A 106 17.14 2.16 28.36
N ALA A 107 17.94 2.48 27.34
CA ALA A 107 18.42 1.50 26.37
C ALA A 107 19.23 0.39 27.07
N GLU A 108 20.16 0.75 27.96
CA GLU A 108 20.92 -0.21 28.77
C GLU A 108 20.01 -1.10 29.64
N LYS A 109 18.95 -0.52 30.20
CA LYS A 109 17.95 -1.23 31.00
C LYS A 109 17.10 -2.20 30.18
N LEU A 110 16.85 -1.93 28.90
CA LEU A 110 16.00 -2.77 28.04
C LEU A 110 16.80 -3.74 27.14
N GLN A 111 18.06 -3.44 26.85
CA GLN A 111 18.87 -4.19 25.90
C GLN A 111 19.20 -5.60 26.41
N GLY A 112 19.17 -6.58 25.49
CA GLY A 112 19.48 -7.99 25.80
C GLY A 112 18.40 -8.74 26.57
N ARG A 113 17.26 -8.11 26.84
CA ARG A 113 16.15 -8.67 27.64
C ARG A 113 14.95 -8.99 26.75
N LEU A 114 14.07 -9.88 27.23
CA LEU A 114 12.77 -10.12 26.60
C LEU A 114 11.83 -8.97 26.97
N PHE A 115 11.45 -8.17 25.98
CA PHE A 115 10.50 -7.06 26.14
C PHE A 115 9.07 -7.59 26.13
N VAL A 116 8.34 -7.40 27.23
CA VAL A 116 6.97 -7.89 27.40
C VAL A 116 6.04 -6.71 27.64
N ALA A 117 4.98 -6.60 26.85
CA ALA A 117 3.96 -5.57 27.04
C ALA A 117 2.58 -6.09 26.63
N HIS A 118 1.52 -5.43 27.09
CA HIS A 118 0.15 -5.75 26.70
C HIS A 118 -0.21 -4.98 25.45
N ASN A 119 -0.53 -5.69 24.36
CA ASN A 119 -0.57 -5.07 23.03
C ASN A 119 0.78 -4.41 22.65
N ALA A 120 1.88 -5.13 22.88
CA ALA A 120 3.27 -4.66 22.80
C ALA A 120 3.68 -3.90 21.54
N ARG A 121 2.93 -4.01 20.43
CA ARG A 121 3.12 -3.17 19.24
C ARG A 121 3.03 -1.68 19.56
N PHE A 122 2.15 -1.31 20.49
CA PHE A 122 1.96 0.07 20.94
C PHE A 122 3.22 0.56 21.67
N ASP A 123 3.56 -0.05 22.80
CA ASP A 123 4.65 0.38 23.67
C ASP A 123 6.01 0.35 22.96
N TYR A 124 6.31 -0.79 22.33
CA TYR A 124 7.56 -0.95 21.59
C TYR A 124 7.66 0.03 20.42
N GLY A 125 6.53 0.37 19.78
CA GLY A 125 6.48 1.36 18.70
C GLY A 125 6.85 2.76 19.17
N PHE A 126 6.32 3.20 20.31
CA PHE A 126 6.64 4.48 20.93
C PHE A 126 8.11 4.56 21.35
N LEU A 127 8.61 3.55 22.07
CA LEU A 127 10.02 3.48 22.47
C LEU A 127 10.96 3.49 21.26
N LYS A 128 10.71 2.65 20.25
CA LYS A 128 11.54 2.59 19.04
C LYS A 128 11.57 3.95 18.32
N ASN A 129 10.50 4.74 18.36
CA ASN A 129 10.48 6.06 17.75
C ASN A 129 11.19 7.12 18.60
N GLU A 130 10.98 7.14 19.91
CA GLU A 130 11.67 8.05 20.81
C GLU A 130 13.19 7.79 20.85
N PHE A 131 13.62 6.53 20.88
CA PHE A 131 15.04 6.18 20.73
C PHE A 131 15.62 6.67 19.40
N ARG A 132 14.89 6.49 18.30
CA ARG A 132 15.31 7.01 16.99
C ARG A 132 15.47 8.53 17.00
N ARG A 133 14.54 9.26 17.65
CA ARG A 133 14.61 10.72 17.81
C ARG A 133 15.84 11.14 18.63
N ALA A 134 16.20 10.35 19.64
CA ALA A 134 17.38 10.55 20.46
C ALA A 134 18.69 10.07 19.80
N GLY A 135 18.65 9.51 18.57
CA GLY A 135 19.84 8.98 17.89
C GLY A 135 20.31 7.61 18.38
N VAL A 136 19.52 6.94 19.22
CA VAL A 136 19.84 5.62 19.79
C VAL A 136 19.18 4.53 18.97
N THR A 137 19.94 3.50 18.58
CA THR A 137 19.38 2.31 17.91
C THR A 137 18.90 1.33 18.96
N PHE A 138 17.59 1.11 19.04
CA PHE A 138 16.98 0.16 19.97
C PHE A 138 16.34 -1.02 19.23
N ARG A 139 16.64 -2.23 19.70
CA ARG A 139 16.04 -3.49 19.28
C ARG A 139 15.92 -4.43 20.47
N ALA A 140 14.79 -5.10 20.60
CA ALA A 140 14.56 -6.16 21.58
C ALA A 140 13.74 -7.30 20.97
N ASP A 141 13.84 -8.49 21.57
CA ASP A 141 12.85 -9.54 21.36
C ASP A 141 11.56 -9.11 22.06
N VAL A 142 10.43 -9.15 21.35
CA VAL A 142 9.16 -8.61 21.85
C VAL A 142 8.13 -9.72 22.00
N LEU A 143 7.50 -9.79 23.17
CA LEU A 143 6.37 -10.64 23.47
C LEU A 143 5.15 -9.80 23.84
N CYS A 144 4.01 -10.13 23.23
CA CYS A 144 2.74 -9.47 23.50
C CYS A 144 1.89 -10.36 24.42
N THR A 145 1.60 -9.91 25.64
CA THR A 145 0.84 -10.71 26.63
C THR A 145 -0.61 -10.94 26.20
N LEU A 146 -1.18 -10.05 25.38
CA LEU A 146 -2.49 -10.26 24.75
C LEU A 146 -2.49 -11.53 23.88
N ARG A 147 -1.45 -11.70 23.05
CA ARG A 147 -1.29 -12.87 22.17
C ARG A 147 -0.93 -14.11 22.95
N LEU A 148 -0.07 -13.98 23.97
CA LEU A 148 0.25 -15.08 24.88
C LEU A 148 -1.02 -15.61 25.56
N SER A 149 -1.84 -14.70 26.07
CA SER A 149 -3.11 -15.06 26.70
C SER A 149 -4.06 -15.77 25.74
N ARG A 150 -4.18 -15.33 24.48
CA ARG A 150 -4.99 -16.01 23.45
C ARG A 150 -4.47 -17.40 23.11
N SER A 151 -3.14 -17.53 22.99
CA SER A 151 -2.50 -18.81 22.71
C SER A 151 -2.70 -19.82 23.83
N LEU A 152 -2.65 -19.36 25.09
CA LEU A 152 -2.80 -20.23 26.26
C LEU A 152 -4.27 -20.53 26.57
N PHE A 153 -5.19 -19.59 26.33
CA PHE A 153 -6.61 -19.70 26.66
C PHE A 153 -7.51 -19.46 25.44
N PRO A 154 -7.48 -20.31 24.40
CA PRO A 154 -8.15 -20.06 23.11
C PRO A 154 -9.69 -20.06 23.19
N SER A 155 -10.28 -20.63 24.24
CA SER A 155 -11.74 -20.68 24.44
C SER A 155 -12.31 -19.41 25.10
N VAL A 156 -11.49 -18.40 25.40
CA VAL A 156 -11.91 -17.16 26.03
C VAL A 156 -12.03 -16.05 24.99
N GLU A 157 -13.13 -15.29 25.04
CA GLU A 157 -13.38 -14.23 24.04
C GLU A 157 -12.58 -12.94 24.32
N ARG A 158 -12.40 -12.58 25.60
CA ARG A 158 -11.80 -11.30 26.02
C ARG A 158 -10.43 -11.49 26.65
N HIS A 159 -9.43 -10.80 26.10
CA HIS A 159 -8.04 -10.89 26.55
C HIS A 159 -7.39 -9.53 26.86
N GLY A 160 -8.13 -8.43 26.78
CA GLY A 160 -7.63 -7.10 27.19
C GLY A 160 -7.23 -7.08 28.66
N LEU A 161 -6.41 -6.10 29.07
CA LEU A 161 -5.84 -6.06 30.43
C LEU A 161 -6.91 -6.15 31.52
N ASP A 162 -8.02 -5.43 31.41
CA ASP A 162 -9.14 -5.53 32.37
C ASP A 162 -9.77 -6.93 32.44
N ALA A 163 -9.81 -7.64 31.31
CA ALA A 163 -10.28 -9.02 31.28
C ALA A 163 -9.28 -9.97 31.94
N LEU A 164 -7.97 -9.71 31.83
CA LEU A 164 -6.95 -10.45 32.56
C LEU A 164 -7.08 -10.22 34.07
N ILE A 165 -7.25 -8.97 34.49
CA ILE A 165 -7.47 -8.59 35.90
C ILE A 165 -8.64 -9.37 36.48
N ALA A 166 -9.80 -9.29 35.82
CA ALA A 166 -11.01 -9.95 36.29
C ALA A 166 -10.88 -11.49 36.32
N ARG A 167 -10.28 -12.09 35.29
CA ARG A 167 -10.20 -13.55 35.15
C ARG A 167 -9.22 -14.20 36.12
N PHE A 168 -8.06 -13.57 36.35
CA PHE A 168 -7.01 -14.14 37.20
C PHE A 168 -6.98 -13.56 38.62
N GLY A 169 -7.91 -12.66 38.94
CA GLY A 169 -7.93 -11.98 40.24
C GLY A 169 -6.67 -11.16 40.48
N LEU A 170 -6.16 -10.48 39.44
CA LEU A 170 -4.98 -9.62 39.57
C LEU A 170 -5.34 -8.41 40.43
N THR A 171 -4.38 -7.91 41.22
CA THR A 171 -4.60 -6.80 42.14
C THR A 171 -3.94 -5.53 41.58
N PRO A 172 -4.71 -4.60 40.97
CA PRO A 172 -4.17 -3.33 40.50
C PRO A 172 -3.86 -2.41 41.68
N LYS A 173 -2.66 -1.83 41.71
CA LYS A 173 -2.31 -0.71 42.61
C LYS A 173 -2.79 0.66 42.07
N GLY A 174 -3.38 0.64 40.87
CA GLY A 174 -3.90 1.78 40.09
C GLY A 174 -4.15 1.28 38.66
N ARG A 175 -5.00 1.97 37.88
CA ARG A 175 -5.15 1.72 36.43
C ARG A 175 -4.79 3.00 35.68
N HIS A 176 -4.23 2.84 34.48
CA HIS A 176 -3.75 3.95 33.65
C HIS A 176 -2.59 4.71 34.30
N ARG A 177 -1.70 3.95 34.93
CA ARG A 177 -0.39 4.37 35.42
C ARG A 177 0.60 3.31 34.99
N ALA A 178 1.66 3.73 34.32
CA ALA A 178 2.52 2.83 33.57
C ALA A 178 3.12 1.72 34.44
N LEU A 179 3.66 2.05 35.63
CA LEU A 179 4.25 1.02 36.50
C LEU A 179 3.20 0.03 37.03
N ALA A 180 2.02 0.54 37.43
CA ALA A 180 0.95 -0.30 37.96
C ALA A 180 0.43 -1.30 36.89
N ASP A 181 0.33 -0.86 35.64
CA ASP A 181 -0.09 -1.72 34.53
C ASP A 181 1.02 -2.72 34.14
N ALA A 182 2.30 -2.34 34.20
CA ALA A 182 3.43 -3.27 34.03
C ALA A 182 3.47 -4.35 35.12
N GLU A 183 3.21 -4.00 36.39
CA GLU A 183 3.09 -4.95 37.50
C GLU A 183 1.96 -5.97 37.28
N LEU A 184 0.83 -5.55 36.69
CA LEU A 184 -0.25 -6.48 36.34
C LEU A 184 0.19 -7.53 35.32
N LEU A 185 1.09 -7.17 34.39
CA LEU A 185 1.64 -8.14 33.43
C LEU A 185 2.55 -9.15 34.11
N TRP A 186 3.32 -8.71 35.12
CA TRP A 186 4.09 -9.62 35.95
C TRP A 186 3.16 -10.56 36.76
N GLN A 187 2.10 -10.04 37.37
CA GLN A 187 1.10 -10.88 38.06
C GLN A 187 0.45 -11.90 37.12
N PHE A 188 0.11 -11.48 35.89
CA PHE A 188 -0.40 -12.38 34.86
C PHE A 188 0.62 -13.47 34.51
N TRP A 189 1.90 -13.10 34.36
CA TRP A 189 2.98 -14.05 34.11
C TRP A 189 3.11 -15.10 35.21
N GLN A 190 3.02 -14.70 36.47
CA GLN A 190 3.02 -15.63 37.60
C GLN A 190 1.82 -16.59 37.52
N LYS A 191 0.62 -16.06 37.26
CA LYS A 191 -0.62 -16.84 37.18
C LYS A 191 -0.62 -17.89 36.08
N ILE A 192 -0.04 -17.60 34.91
CA ILE A 192 0.03 -18.61 33.84
C ILE A 192 0.97 -19.78 34.20
N HIS A 193 2.00 -19.54 35.01
CA HIS A 193 2.89 -20.60 35.52
C HIS A 193 2.31 -21.36 36.72
N GLU A 194 1.29 -20.81 37.41
CA GLU A 194 0.46 -21.58 38.34
C GLU A 194 -0.46 -22.58 37.61
N ILE A 195 -0.89 -22.24 36.39
CA ILE A 195 -1.90 -23.00 35.63
C ILE A 195 -1.26 -23.99 34.65
N TYR A 196 -0.22 -23.59 33.93
CA TYR A 196 0.43 -24.36 32.88
C TYR A 196 1.86 -24.72 33.25
N SER A 197 2.34 -25.83 32.66
CA SER A 197 3.73 -26.22 32.81
C SER A 197 4.65 -25.19 32.16
N VAL A 198 5.86 -25.11 32.70
CA VAL A 198 6.89 -24.17 32.24
C VAL A 198 7.20 -24.39 30.75
N ASP A 199 7.28 -25.64 30.31
CA ASP A 199 7.56 -26.01 28.91
C ASP A 199 6.47 -25.53 27.93
N LEU A 200 5.20 -25.60 28.35
CA LEU A 200 4.08 -25.18 27.50
C LEU A 200 4.10 -23.67 27.31
N VAL A 201 4.31 -22.92 28.39
CA VAL A 201 4.45 -21.45 28.33
C VAL A 201 5.67 -21.08 27.48
N GLU A 202 6.79 -21.77 27.65
CA GLU A 202 8.01 -21.56 26.87
C GLU A 202 7.81 -21.77 25.37
N SER A 203 7.14 -22.86 24.99
CA SER A 203 6.80 -23.15 23.60
C SER A 203 5.92 -22.04 22.99
N ALA A 204 4.91 -21.58 23.74
CA ALA A 204 4.04 -20.49 23.31
C ALA A 204 4.82 -19.18 23.11
N VAL A 205 5.68 -18.80 24.06
CA VAL A 205 6.54 -17.62 23.97
C VAL A 205 7.46 -17.69 22.75
N THR A 206 8.14 -18.82 22.57
CA THR A 206 9.09 -19.04 21.45
C THR A 206 8.40 -18.93 20.09
N SER A 207 7.17 -19.44 19.97
CA SER A 207 6.35 -19.30 18.76
C SER A 207 5.94 -17.84 18.51
N LEU A 208 5.52 -17.13 19.55
CA LEU A 208 4.99 -15.77 19.43
C LEU A 208 6.06 -14.71 19.16
N VAL A 209 7.25 -14.83 19.75
CA VAL A 209 8.38 -13.92 19.50
C VAL A 209 8.84 -14.01 18.02
N LYS A 210 8.61 -15.15 17.35
CA LYS A 210 8.95 -15.37 15.93
C LYS A 210 7.95 -14.77 14.92
N HIS A 211 6.79 -14.27 15.36
CA HIS A 211 5.71 -13.84 14.45
C HIS A 211 5.27 -12.39 14.68
N ALA A 212 5.25 -11.57 13.62
CA ALA A 212 4.79 -10.18 13.64
C ALA A 212 3.28 -10.03 14.00
N SER A 213 2.90 -8.86 14.56
CA SER A 213 1.57 -8.57 15.11
C SER A 213 0.56 -7.99 14.09
N LEU A 214 -0.68 -8.50 14.12
CA LEU A 214 -1.81 -8.01 13.33
C LEU A 214 -2.39 -6.68 13.86
N PRO A 215 -3.15 -5.91 13.05
CA PRO A 215 -3.89 -4.72 13.51
C PRO A 215 -5.02 -5.06 14.48
N ALA A 216 -5.35 -4.14 15.39
CA ALA A 216 -6.33 -4.33 16.47
C ALA A 216 -7.78 -4.65 16.00
N GLY A 217 -8.12 -4.32 14.75
CA GLY A 217 -9.46 -4.55 14.18
C GLY A 217 -9.58 -5.81 13.32
N LEU A 218 -8.53 -6.62 13.20
CA LEU A 218 -8.55 -7.90 12.49
C LEU A 218 -8.52 -9.04 13.50
N GLU A 219 -9.42 -10.02 13.32
CA GLU A 219 -9.37 -11.26 14.09
C GLU A 219 -8.02 -11.95 13.89
N GLU A 220 -7.50 -12.59 14.94
CA GLU A 220 -6.14 -13.19 14.89
C GLU A 220 -6.08 -14.38 13.91
N THR A 221 -7.22 -15.02 13.64
CA THR A 221 -7.44 -16.08 12.65
C THR A 221 -7.70 -15.56 11.23
N ALA A 222 -7.90 -14.25 11.04
CA ALA A 222 -8.33 -13.68 9.75
C ALA A 222 -7.36 -13.97 8.60
N LEU A 223 -6.12 -14.37 8.91
CA LEU A 223 -5.09 -14.71 7.92
C LEU A 223 -4.75 -16.21 7.83
N ASP A 224 -5.38 -17.07 8.63
CA ASP A 224 -5.02 -18.50 8.69
C ASP A 224 -5.40 -19.23 7.41
N ASP A 225 -6.57 -18.90 6.86
CA ASP A 225 -7.11 -19.48 5.63
C ASP A 225 -6.48 -18.91 4.36
N VAL A 226 -5.67 -17.84 4.48
CA VAL A 226 -5.01 -17.23 3.32
C VAL A 226 -4.01 -18.24 2.75
N PRO A 227 -4.14 -18.69 1.49
CA PRO A 227 -3.20 -19.62 0.90
C PRO A 227 -1.87 -18.93 0.58
N ASP A 228 -0.75 -19.66 0.56
CA ASP A 228 0.51 -19.13 0.02
C ASP A 228 0.63 -19.46 -1.47
N ARG A 229 -0.19 -18.77 -2.27
CA ARG A 229 -0.31 -18.97 -3.72
C ARG A 229 -0.48 -17.64 -4.47
N PRO A 230 -0.42 -17.63 -5.81
CA PRO A 230 -0.72 -16.47 -6.60
C PRO A 230 -2.17 -15.99 -6.45
N GLY A 231 -2.34 -14.67 -6.44
CA GLY A 231 -3.65 -14.05 -6.42
C GLY A 231 -3.64 -12.58 -6.07
N VAL A 232 -4.85 -12.05 -5.85
CA VAL A 232 -5.12 -10.68 -5.44
C VAL A 232 -5.73 -10.67 -4.04
N TYR A 233 -5.40 -9.66 -3.24
CA TYR A 233 -5.97 -9.43 -1.92
C TYR A 233 -6.53 -8.01 -1.83
N LEU A 234 -7.56 -7.87 -1.00
CA LEU A 234 -8.30 -6.64 -0.79
C LEU A 234 -8.35 -6.36 0.71
N PHE A 235 -8.04 -5.12 1.07
CA PHE A 235 -8.21 -4.62 2.43
C PHE A 235 -9.41 -3.70 2.47
N TYR A 236 -10.30 -3.96 3.42
CA TYR A 236 -11.47 -3.14 3.70
C TYR A 236 -11.35 -2.54 5.09
N GLY A 237 -11.88 -1.33 5.23
CA GLY A 237 -11.92 -0.59 6.48
C GLY A 237 -13.25 -0.72 7.18
N ASP A 238 -13.57 0.27 7.99
CA ASP A 238 -14.90 0.43 8.58
C ASP A 238 -15.95 0.57 7.46
N ASP A 239 -17.17 0.06 7.71
CA ASP A 239 -18.30 0.05 6.77
C ASP A 239 -18.01 -0.57 5.38
N ASP A 240 -17.11 -1.56 5.32
CA ASP A 240 -16.72 -2.24 4.08
C ASP A 240 -16.17 -1.31 2.98
N VAL A 241 -15.59 -0.16 3.38
CA VAL A 241 -14.94 0.75 2.44
C VAL A 241 -13.67 0.10 1.88
N PRO A 242 -13.50 -0.03 0.55
CA PRO A 242 -12.29 -0.61 -0.04
C PRO A 242 -11.10 0.33 0.17
N LEU A 243 -10.12 -0.13 0.94
CA LEU A 243 -8.93 0.64 1.29
C LEU A 243 -7.80 0.41 0.30
N TYR A 244 -7.54 -0.84 -0.05
CA TYR A 244 -6.40 -1.20 -0.87
C TYR A 244 -6.63 -2.52 -1.60
N VAL A 245 -6.14 -2.61 -2.84
CA VAL A 245 -6.06 -3.85 -3.61
C VAL A 245 -4.59 -4.09 -3.97
N GLY A 246 -4.10 -5.30 -3.78
CA GLY A 246 -2.74 -5.68 -4.14
C GLY A 246 -2.63 -7.10 -4.68
N LYS A 247 -1.58 -7.37 -5.47
CA LYS A 247 -1.25 -8.72 -5.96
C LYS A 247 -0.06 -9.38 -5.24
N SER A 248 0.04 -10.70 -5.35
CA SER A 248 1.22 -11.47 -4.96
C SER A 248 1.27 -12.83 -5.66
N ILE A 249 2.47 -13.38 -5.84
CA ILE A 249 2.66 -14.82 -6.12
C ILE A 249 2.66 -15.68 -4.83
N HIS A 250 2.79 -15.03 -3.67
CA HIS A 250 2.75 -15.60 -2.32
C HIS A 250 1.78 -14.78 -1.46
N LEU A 251 0.47 -15.04 -1.57
CA LEU A 251 -0.58 -14.26 -0.91
C LEU A 251 -0.36 -14.13 0.61
N ARG A 252 -0.24 -15.26 1.32
CA ARG A 252 -0.01 -15.29 2.78
C ARG A 252 1.19 -14.46 3.20
N ARG A 253 2.35 -14.66 2.57
CA ARG A 253 3.58 -13.90 2.91
C ARG A 253 3.40 -12.40 2.67
N ARG A 254 2.78 -12.01 1.55
CA ARG A 254 2.60 -10.60 1.19
C ARG A 254 1.60 -9.88 2.09
N ILE A 255 0.47 -10.52 2.39
CA ILE A 255 -0.52 -9.96 3.32
C ILE A 255 0.09 -9.80 4.71
N ARG A 256 0.81 -10.81 5.22
CA ARG A 256 1.53 -10.69 6.52
C ARG A 256 2.56 -9.57 6.51
N ALA A 257 3.25 -9.31 5.40
CA ALA A 257 4.21 -8.21 5.30
C ALA A 257 3.56 -6.82 5.46
N HIS A 258 2.28 -6.65 5.11
CA HIS A 258 1.53 -5.41 5.39
C HIS A 258 1.21 -5.20 6.87
N PHE A 259 1.42 -6.22 7.69
CA PHE A 259 1.23 -6.17 9.14
C PHE A 259 2.54 -6.39 9.90
N ALA A 260 3.61 -6.79 9.22
CA ALA A 260 4.93 -6.92 9.80
C ALA A 260 5.45 -5.54 10.21
N GLY A 261 5.81 -5.39 11.49
CA GLY A 261 6.08 -4.12 12.19
C GLY A 261 7.29 -3.27 11.73
N ASP A 262 7.64 -3.32 10.45
CA ASP A 262 8.67 -2.52 9.81
C ASP A 262 8.08 -1.52 8.79
N HIS A 263 7.00 -0.82 9.16
CA HIS A 263 6.51 0.28 8.33
C HIS A 263 7.39 1.53 8.48
N SER A 264 8.46 1.58 7.69
CA SER A 264 9.22 2.81 7.42
C SER A 264 8.39 3.88 6.67
N ASN A 265 7.17 3.53 6.25
CA ASN A 265 6.27 4.35 5.44
C ASN A 265 4.95 4.65 6.16
N ALA A 266 4.67 5.93 6.43
CA ALA A 266 3.45 6.40 7.09
C ALA A 266 2.15 5.99 6.39
N ARG A 267 2.20 5.76 5.07
CA ARG A 267 1.03 5.30 4.30
C ARG A 267 0.68 3.85 4.58
N GLU A 268 1.68 2.97 4.68
CA GLU A 268 1.48 1.55 5.00
C GLU A 268 1.00 1.38 6.44
N MET A 269 1.52 2.19 7.37
CA MET A 269 1.05 2.18 8.76
C MET A 269 -0.42 2.62 8.89
N ARG A 270 -0.84 3.68 8.18
CA ARG A 270 -2.25 4.10 8.14
C ARG A 270 -3.14 3.02 7.56
N LEU A 271 -2.75 2.45 6.42
CA LEU A 271 -3.47 1.34 5.80
C LEU A 271 -3.63 0.18 6.79
N SER A 272 -2.53 -0.27 7.39
CA SER A 272 -2.47 -1.34 8.39
C SER A 272 -3.44 -1.10 9.55
N ARG A 273 -3.49 0.12 10.12
CA ARG A 273 -4.40 0.47 11.23
C ARG A 273 -5.87 0.54 10.83
N SER A 274 -6.16 0.89 9.59
CA SER A 274 -7.53 1.04 9.09
C SER A 274 -8.15 -0.26 8.64
N VAL A 275 -7.37 -1.34 8.40
CA VAL A 275 -7.94 -2.62 7.96
C VAL A 275 -8.83 -3.22 9.06
N ARG A 276 -10.02 -3.66 8.65
CA ARG A 276 -11.00 -4.44 9.44
C ARG A 276 -11.25 -5.81 8.84
N ARG A 277 -11.13 -5.93 7.52
CA ARG A 277 -11.41 -7.16 6.79
C ARG A 277 -10.44 -7.34 5.64
N VAL A 278 -10.00 -8.59 5.44
CA VAL A 278 -9.13 -9.00 4.35
C VAL A 278 -9.90 -10.00 3.49
N GLU A 279 -9.98 -9.74 2.20
CA GLU A 279 -10.41 -10.73 1.21
C GLU A 279 -9.24 -11.11 0.31
N TRP A 280 -9.34 -12.27 -0.34
CA TRP A 280 -8.43 -12.68 -1.38
C TRP A 280 -9.16 -13.47 -2.46
N ARG A 281 -8.55 -13.50 -3.65
CA ARG A 281 -8.97 -14.33 -4.78
C ARG A 281 -7.73 -15.01 -5.36
N GLU A 282 -7.74 -16.34 -5.37
CA GLU A 282 -6.68 -17.16 -5.95
C GLU A 282 -6.68 -17.05 -7.47
N THR A 283 -5.49 -17.09 -8.07
CA THR A 283 -5.30 -17.13 -9.53
C THR A 283 -4.37 -18.28 -9.91
N GLY A 284 -4.43 -18.70 -11.18
CA GLY A 284 -3.57 -19.78 -11.69
C GLY A 284 -2.08 -19.42 -11.70
N GLY A 285 -1.75 -18.14 -11.74
CA GLY A 285 -0.38 -17.63 -11.70
C GLY A 285 -0.33 -16.11 -11.55
N GLU A 286 0.81 -15.53 -11.96
CA GLU A 286 1.07 -14.09 -11.81
C GLU A 286 0.24 -13.24 -12.78
N ILE A 287 0.01 -13.71 -14.01
CA ILE A 287 -0.73 -12.98 -15.04
C ILE A 287 -2.18 -12.79 -14.58
N GLY A 288 -2.81 -13.84 -14.07
CA GLY A 288 -4.15 -13.75 -13.51
C GLY A 288 -4.24 -12.75 -12.35
N ALA A 289 -3.20 -12.69 -11.50
CA ALA A 289 -3.13 -11.76 -10.38
C ALA A 289 -2.98 -10.30 -10.85
N LEU A 290 -2.15 -10.06 -11.87
CA LEU A 290 -1.97 -8.75 -12.52
C LEU A 290 -3.27 -8.23 -13.14
N LEU A 291 -3.96 -9.07 -13.92
CA LEU A 291 -5.24 -8.72 -14.55
C LEU A 291 -6.31 -8.40 -13.51
N SER A 292 -6.42 -9.26 -12.49
CA SER A 292 -7.41 -9.11 -11.43
C SER A 292 -7.16 -7.86 -10.58
N GLU A 293 -5.90 -7.55 -10.24
CA GLU A 293 -5.53 -6.32 -9.54
C GLU A 293 -5.92 -5.07 -10.34
N ALA A 294 -5.52 -5.01 -11.63
CA ALA A 294 -5.83 -3.87 -12.49
C ALA A 294 -7.33 -3.65 -12.64
N HIS A 295 -8.10 -4.73 -12.81
CA HIS A 295 -9.56 -4.67 -12.90
C HIS A 295 -10.21 -4.22 -11.58
N LEU A 296 -9.85 -4.83 -10.46
CA LEU A 296 -10.44 -4.51 -9.15
C LEU A 296 -10.12 -3.08 -8.70
N ILE A 297 -8.94 -2.54 -9.02
CA ILE A 297 -8.62 -1.13 -8.73
C ILE A 297 -9.53 -0.19 -9.51
N LYS A 298 -9.81 -0.49 -10.78
CA LYS A 298 -10.69 0.33 -11.64
C LYS A 298 -12.16 0.25 -11.22
N THR A 299 -12.59 -0.95 -10.81
CA THR A 299 -13.98 -1.21 -10.40
C THR A 299 -14.28 -0.69 -8.99
N LEU A 300 -13.41 -0.97 -8.01
CA LEU A 300 -13.64 -0.64 -6.60
C LEU A 300 -13.11 0.74 -6.19
N ARG A 301 -12.16 1.30 -6.95
CA ARG A 301 -11.52 2.61 -6.68
C ARG A 301 -11.07 2.77 -5.21
N PRO A 302 -10.26 1.83 -4.70
CA PRO A 302 -9.86 1.83 -3.30
C PRO A 302 -9.08 3.09 -2.90
N LEU A 303 -9.30 3.58 -1.67
CA LEU A 303 -8.78 4.87 -1.18
C LEU A 303 -7.27 5.03 -1.30
N HIS A 304 -6.52 3.94 -1.09
CA HIS A 304 -5.06 3.95 -1.06
C HIS A 304 -4.40 3.41 -2.32
N ASN A 305 -5.10 3.05 -3.40
CA ASN A 305 -4.43 2.84 -4.69
C ASN A 305 -4.36 4.17 -5.45
N HIS A 306 -3.16 4.60 -5.83
CA HIS A 306 -2.96 5.87 -6.56
C HIS A 306 -2.58 5.65 -8.04
N LEU A 307 -2.03 4.48 -8.36
CA LEU A 307 -1.71 4.04 -9.72
C LEU A 307 -2.89 3.24 -10.29
N LEU A 308 -2.91 3.02 -11.61
CA LEU A 308 -3.99 2.29 -12.33
C LEU A 308 -5.36 3.01 -12.33
N ARG A 309 -5.37 4.35 -12.21
CA ARG A 309 -6.59 5.15 -12.39
C ARG A 309 -7.09 5.00 -13.83
N GLN A 310 -8.41 4.86 -14.00
CA GLN A 310 -9.03 4.79 -15.33
C GLN A 310 -8.64 6.02 -16.17
N ASN A 311 -8.05 5.76 -17.34
CA ASN A 311 -7.83 6.81 -18.32
C ASN A 311 -9.19 7.19 -18.93
N THR A 312 -9.47 8.50 -18.99
CA THR A 312 -10.71 9.02 -19.60
C THR A 312 -10.65 9.04 -21.13
N GLU A 313 -9.44 8.97 -21.68
CA GLU A 313 -9.12 8.98 -23.10
C GLU A 313 -7.67 8.49 -23.26
N LEU A 314 -7.42 7.68 -24.28
CA LEU A 314 -6.09 7.24 -24.69
C LEU A 314 -5.75 7.83 -26.06
N PHE A 315 -4.46 8.06 -26.29
CA PHE A 315 -3.94 8.58 -27.54
C PHE A 315 -2.95 7.63 -28.18
N SER A 316 -2.97 7.53 -29.50
CA SER A 316 -2.01 6.73 -30.27
C SER A 316 -1.62 7.46 -31.54
N TRP A 317 -0.38 7.28 -31.98
CA TRP A 317 0.06 7.78 -33.27
C TRP A 317 -0.37 6.83 -34.37
N GLU A 318 -0.96 7.35 -35.43
CA GLU A 318 -1.33 6.60 -36.63
C GLU A 318 -0.46 7.04 -37.81
N MET A 319 0.19 6.09 -38.48
CA MET A 319 0.86 6.35 -39.75
C MET A 319 -0.13 6.22 -40.91
N VAL A 320 -0.84 7.31 -41.20
CA VAL A 320 -1.78 7.37 -42.33
C VAL A 320 -1.03 7.34 -43.65
N ASP A 321 -1.49 6.53 -44.60
CA ASP A 321 -0.90 6.45 -45.94
C ASP A 321 -0.93 7.80 -46.66
N GLY A 322 0.18 8.11 -47.35
CA GLY A 322 0.35 9.35 -48.11
C GLY A 322 0.66 10.61 -47.28
N LEU A 323 0.67 10.55 -45.94
CA LEU A 323 1.07 11.70 -45.10
C LEU A 323 2.55 11.67 -44.72
N PRO A 324 3.24 12.81 -44.65
CA PRO A 324 4.66 12.84 -44.25
C PRO A 324 4.88 12.66 -42.74
N ALA A 325 3.82 12.76 -41.92
CA ALA A 325 3.89 12.73 -40.46
C ALA A 325 2.79 11.85 -39.85
N PRO A 326 3.02 11.23 -38.68
CA PRO A 326 1.99 10.53 -37.93
C PRO A 326 0.89 11.48 -37.45
N ARG A 327 -0.35 10.99 -37.39
CA ARG A 327 -1.49 11.72 -36.81
C ARG A 327 -1.83 11.17 -35.43
N LEU A 328 -2.05 12.05 -34.47
CA LEU A 328 -2.50 11.64 -33.15
C LEU A 328 -3.99 11.30 -33.18
N ARG A 329 -4.34 10.06 -32.84
CA ARG A 329 -5.70 9.55 -32.71
C ARG A 329 -6.08 9.37 -31.26
N SER A 330 -7.39 9.34 -31.02
CA SER A 330 -8.01 9.13 -29.73
C SER A 330 -8.82 7.84 -29.78
N ASP A 331 -8.78 7.07 -28.69
CA ASP A 331 -9.55 5.84 -28.51
C ASP A 331 -11.08 6.07 -28.53
N ARG A 332 -11.53 7.33 -28.42
CA ARG A 332 -12.94 7.71 -28.60
C ARG A 332 -13.42 7.65 -30.05
N HIS A 333 -12.49 7.69 -31.01
CA HIS A 333 -12.82 7.73 -32.44
C HIS A 333 -12.20 6.57 -33.23
N VAL A 334 -11.22 5.88 -32.65
CA VAL A 334 -10.50 4.78 -33.28
C VAL A 334 -10.40 3.64 -32.28
N ASP A 335 -10.80 2.45 -32.68
CA ASP A 335 -10.65 1.26 -31.86
C ASP A 335 -9.19 0.79 -31.87
N PHE A 336 -8.49 1.00 -30.75
CA PHE A 336 -7.08 0.65 -30.62
C PHE A 336 -6.83 -0.86 -30.64
N SER A 337 -7.85 -1.68 -30.41
CA SER A 337 -7.73 -3.13 -30.43
C SER A 337 -7.73 -3.71 -31.84
N ARG A 338 -8.40 -3.06 -32.81
CA ARG A 338 -8.57 -3.58 -34.18
C ARG A 338 -7.88 -2.75 -35.25
N HIS A 339 -7.72 -1.45 -35.02
CA HIS A 339 -7.16 -0.54 -36.03
C HIS A 339 -5.69 -0.83 -36.30
N ALA A 340 -5.28 -0.77 -37.58
CA ALA A 340 -3.91 -1.04 -37.99
C ALA A 340 -3.03 0.22 -37.86
N ALA A 341 -1.70 0.03 -37.88
CA ALA A 341 -0.71 1.11 -37.92
C ALA A 341 -0.84 2.14 -36.78
N LEU A 342 -1.23 1.68 -35.59
CA LEU A 342 -1.20 2.45 -34.36
C LEU A 342 0.11 2.21 -33.60
N TYR A 343 0.64 3.26 -33.00
CA TYR A 343 1.94 3.26 -32.33
C TYR A 343 1.83 3.97 -30.97
N GLY A 344 1.98 3.17 -29.92
CA GLY A 344 1.91 3.55 -28.52
C GLY A 344 0.48 3.86 -28.07
N ALA A 345 0.18 3.57 -26.81
CA ALA A 345 -1.02 4.03 -26.14
C ALA A 345 -0.60 4.96 -25.00
N PHE A 346 -1.10 6.20 -25.01
CA PHE A 346 -0.64 7.25 -24.13
C PHE A 346 -1.82 7.84 -23.35
N PRO A 347 -1.67 8.12 -22.04
CA PRO A 347 -2.75 8.68 -21.22
C PRO A 347 -3.04 10.17 -21.52
N SER A 348 -2.16 10.84 -22.27
CA SER A 348 -2.35 12.24 -22.65
C SER A 348 -1.69 12.58 -24.00
N ARG A 349 -2.22 13.63 -24.66
CA ARG A 349 -1.58 14.22 -25.85
C ARG A 349 -0.15 14.65 -25.58
N ALA A 350 0.11 15.21 -24.39
CA ALA A 350 1.43 15.67 -23.98
C ALA A 350 2.44 14.50 -23.89
N SER A 351 2.07 13.38 -23.27
CA SER A 351 2.93 12.19 -23.21
C SER A 351 3.20 11.58 -24.59
N ALA A 352 2.20 11.58 -25.48
CA ALA A 352 2.39 11.09 -26.85
C ALA A 352 3.37 11.96 -27.65
N GLN A 353 3.23 13.28 -27.54
CA GLN A 353 4.15 14.25 -28.18
C GLN A 353 5.55 14.19 -27.58
N ALA A 354 5.68 14.06 -26.26
CA ALA A 354 6.97 13.92 -25.60
C ALA A 354 7.72 12.67 -26.09
N ARG A 355 7.01 11.54 -26.24
CA ARG A 355 7.64 10.32 -26.77
C ARG A 355 8.06 10.47 -28.23
N LEU A 356 7.24 11.09 -29.08
CA LEU A 356 7.62 11.33 -30.48
C LEU A 356 8.81 12.28 -30.60
N ARG A 357 8.92 13.31 -29.72
CA ARG A 357 10.10 14.17 -29.64
C ARG A 357 11.36 13.39 -29.22
N SER A 358 11.26 12.53 -28.22
CA SER A 358 12.36 11.65 -27.79
C SER A 358 12.87 10.79 -28.95
N LEU A 359 11.96 10.14 -29.69
CA LEU A 359 12.32 9.37 -30.88
C LEU A 359 12.94 10.22 -31.97
N ALA A 360 12.47 11.45 -32.15
CA ALA A 360 13.05 12.36 -33.12
C ALA A 360 14.50 12.75 -32.76
N ASP A 361 14.79 12.94 -31.48
CA ASP A 361 16.15 13.19 -30.99
C ASP A 361 17.04 11.94 -31.13
N GLU A 362 16.56 10.78 -30.67
CA GLU A 362 17.27 9.48 -30.72
C GLU A 362 17.61 9.08 -32.16
N HIS A 363 16.69 9.32 -33.10
CA HIS A 363 16.81 8.88 -34.49
C HIS A 363 17.04 10.03 -35.47
N GLN A 364 17.41 11.24 -35.01
CA GLN A 364 17.70 12.42 -35.86
C GLN A 364 16.57 12.76 -36.86
N LEU A 365 15.31 12.62 -36.47
CA LEU A 365 14.15 12.93 -37.30
C LEU A 365 13.87 14.44 -37.30
N CYS A 366 13.37 14.96 -38.42
CA CYS A 366 13.03 16.37 -38.52
C CYS A 366 11.72 16.72 -37.78
N LEU A 367 11.82 17.47 -36.67
CA LEU A 367 10.66 17.93 -35.89
C LEU A 367 9.65 18.78 -36.69
N ALA A 368 10.13 19.53 -37.69
CA ALA A 368 9.27 20.31 -38.57
C ALA A 368 8.44 19.41 -39.50
N THR A 369 9.06 18.37 -40.08
CA THR A 369 8.34 17.39 -40.91
C THR A 369 7.37 16.57 -40.06
N LEU A 370 7.71 16.27 -38.80
CA LEU A 370 6.81 15.64 -37.83
C LEU A 370 5.70 16.57 -37.31
N MET A 371 5.65 17.84 -37.75
CA MET A 371 4.67 18.83 -37.31
C MET A 371 4.69 19.10 -35.79
N LEU A 372 5.85 18.91 -35.15
CA LEU A 372 6.05 19.15 -33.72
C LEU A 372 6.58 20.57 -33.45
N ASP A 373 7.32 21.13 -34.41
CA ASP A 373 7.84 22.49 -34.42
C ASP A 373 7.57 23.16 -35.78
N GLY A 374 7.63 24.49 -35.80
CA GLY A 374 7.51 25.28 -37.03
C GLY A 374 8.86 25.62 -37.66
N THR A 375 8.83 25.99 -38.94
CA THR A 375 9.93 26.71 -39.60
C THR A 375 9.49 28.13 -39.92
N THR A 376 10.43 29.05 -40.12
CA THR A 376 10.11 30.45 -40.44
C THR A 376 9.52 30.60 -41.85
N ARG A 377 9.98 29.77 -42.81
CA ARG A 377 9.44 29.65 -44.18
C ARG A 377 9.55 28.20 -44.67
N ARG A 378 8.71 27.81 -45.63
CA ARG A 378 8.81 26.49 -46.29
C ARG A 378 10.19 26.34 -46.94
N GLY A 379 10.88 25.22 -46.68
CA GLY A 379 12.24 24.98 -47.16
C GLY A 379 13.37 25.54 -46.27
N SER A 380 13.06 26.31 -45.22
CA SER A 380 14.08 26.79 -44.27
C SER A 380 14.45 25.71 -43.23
N PRO A 381 15.71 25.68 -42.73
CA PRO A 381 16.15 24.72 -41.74
C PRO A 381 15.45 24.94 -40.40
N CYS A 382 14.92 23.86 -39.81
CA CYS A 382 14.41 23.87 -38.44
C CYS A 382 15.55 24.05 -37.42
N PHE A 383 15.22 24.40 -36.18
CA PHE A 383 16.22 24.62 -35.12
C PHE A 383 17.11 23.39 -34.90
N ALA A 384 16.54 22.18 -34.87
CA ALA A 384 17.32 20.94 -34.78
C ALA A 384 18.30 20.78 -35.97
N ARG A 385 17.93 21.20 -37.18
CA ARG A 385 18.82 21.16 -38.35
C ARG A 385 19.98 22.15 -38.21
N GLN A 386 19.71 23.35 -37.71
CA GLN A 386 20.75 24.36 -37.47
C GLN A 386 21.81 23.87 -36.46
N LEU A 387 21.42 22.98 -35.55
CA LEU A 387 22.31 22.30 -34.60
C LEU A 387 22.85 20.95 -35.11
N HIS A 388 22.62 20.60 -36.38
CA HIS A 388 22.98 19.29 -36.98
C HIS A 388 22.42 18.06 -36.24
N ARG A 389 21.28 18.22 -35.57
CA ARG A 389 20.58 17.15 -34.82
C ARG A 389 19.47 16.46 -35.61
N CYS A 390 19.24 16.85 -36.87
CA CYS A 390 18.33 16.13 -37.76
C CYS A 390 18.88 16.04 -39.19
N ALA A 391 18.38 15.09 -39.97
CA ALA A 391 18.84 14.80 -41.33
C ALA A 391 18.34 15.77 -42.42
N GLY A 392 17.58 16.81 -42.07
CA GLY A 392 17.27 17.90 -43.02
C GLY A 392 16.10 17.64 -43.98
N ALA A 393 15.10 16.83 -43.60
CA ALA A 393 13.89 16.67 -44.40
C ALA A 393 13.16 17.99 -44.70
N CYS A 394 13.25 18.99 -43.81
CA CYS A 394 12.66 20.31 -44.02
C CYS A 394 13.38 21.16 -45.08
N THR A 395 14.66 20.90 -45.35
CA THR A 395 15.49 21.58 -46.36
C THR A 395 15.60 20.78 -47.67
N GLY A 396 15.05 19.56 -47.70
CA GLY A 396 15.09 18.67 -48.87
C GLY A 396 16.38 17.84 -48.99
N GLU A 397 17.28 17.91 -48.01
CA GLU A 397 18.51 17.11 -47.95
C GLU A 397 18.20 15.62 -47.71
N GLU A 398 17.14 15.36 -46.95
CA GLU A 398 16.49 14.07 -46.83
C GLU A 398 15.14 14.13 -47.56
N SER A 399 14.80 13.08 -48.33
CA SER A 399 13.50 13.02 -49.00
C SER A 399 12.37 12.77 -47.98
N GLN A 400 11.16 13.26 -48.27
CA GLN A 400 10.00 13.01 -47.38
C GLN A 400 9.70 11.52 -47.22
N THR A 401 9.95 10.71 -48.25
CA THR A 401 9.78 9.25 -48.20
C THR A 401 10.79 8.60 -47.25
N ALA A 402 12.07 8.94 -47.37
CA ALA A 402 13.12 8.40 -46.49
C ALA A 402 12.88 8.81 -45.02
N HIS A 403 12.48 10.06 -44.79
CA HIS A 403 12.11 10.54 -43.45
C HIS A 403 10.90 9.79 -42.88
N ARG A 404 9.88 9.52 -43.70
CA ARG A 404 8.70 8.72 -43.32
C ARG A 404 9.11 7.30 -42.94
N GLU A 405 9.92 6.63 -43.74
CA GLU A 405 10.39 5.25 -43.49
C GLU A 405 11.14 5.17 -42.16
N ARG A 406 12.08 6.08 -41.90
CA ARG A 406 12.79 6.17 -40.62
C ARG A 406 11.87 6.49 -39.44
N THR A 407 10.83 7.28 -39.67
CA THR A 407 9.82 7.58 -38.64
C THR A 407 9.04 6.31 -38.29
N VAL A 408 8.61 5.53 -39.28
CA VAL A 408 7.94 4.23 -39.06
C VAL A 408 8.86 3.27 -38.30
N GLU A 409 10.13 3.18 -38.72
CA GLU A 409 11.14 2.34 -38.08
C GLU A 409 11.37 2.73 -36.61
N ALA A 410 11.56 4.03 -36.33
CA ALA A 410 11.72 4.55 -34.96
C ALA A 410 10.50 4.25 -34.08
N MET A 411 9.30 4.27 -34.66
CA MET A 411 8.05 4.00 -33.95
C MET A 411 7.73 2.50 -33.82
N ALA A 412 8.40 1.63 -34.58
CA ALA A 412 8.06 0.20 -34.68
C ALA A 412 8.04 -0.52 -33.33
N SER A 413 8.93 -0.16 -32.41
CA SER A 413 8.99 -0.70 -31.04
C SER A 413 7.72 -0.45 -30.21
N MET A 414 6.92 0.55 -30.60
CA MET A 414 5.68 0.93 -29.93
C MET A 414 4.43 0.45 -30.70
N ALA A 415 4.58 -0.28 -31.80
CA ALA A 415 3.44 -0.72 -32.61
C ALA A 415 2.42 -1.50 -31.74
N ILE A 416 1.16 -1.07 -31.77
CA ILE A 416 0.09 -1.76 -31.05
C ILE A 416 -0.28 -3.02 -31.82
N GLN A 417 -0.21 -4.16 -31.14
CA GLN A 417 -0.67 -5.43 -31.69
C GLN A 417 -2.20 -5.43 -31.76
N ARG A 418 -2.74 -5.80 -32.92
CA ARG A 418 -4.18 -6.01 -33.07
C ARG A 418 -4.62 -7.22 -32.28
N TRP A 419 -5.83 -7.16 -31.71
CA TRP A 419 -6.48 -8.29 -31.06
C TRP A 419 -6.60 -9.44 -32.06
N PRO A 420 -5.95 -10.60 -31.80
CA PRO A 420 -5.81 -11.64 -32.81
C PRO A 420 -7.02 -12.59 -32.88
N PHE A 421 -8.00 -12.45 -31.97
CA PHE A 421 -9.17 -13.32 -31.90
C PHE A 421 -10.39 -12.65 -32.54
N ALA A 422 -11.33 -13.45 -33.03
CA ALA A 422 -12.56 -12.94 -33.64
C ALA A 422 -13.42 -12.15 -32.64
N GLY A 423 -13.49 -12.60 -31.39
CA GLY A 423 -14.23 -11.95 -30.31
C GLY A 423 -13.62 -12.22 -28.95
N ALA A 424 -14.47 -12.30 -27.92
CA ALA A 424 -14.07 -12.63 -26.57
C ALA A 424 -13.49 -14.05 -26.45
N ILE A 425 -12.53 -14.19 -25.55
CA ILE A 425 -11.91 -15.47 -25.19
C ILE A 425 -12.02 -15.69 -23.68
N ALA A 426 -12.00 -16.96 -23.31
CA ALA A 426 -11.65 -17.43 -21.98
C ALA A 426 -10.23 -17.98 -22.00
N TRP A 427 -9.42 -17.59 -21.03
CA TRP A 427 -8.03 -18.03 -20.90
C TRP A 427 -7.72 -18.45 -19.46
N ARG A 428 -6.82 -19.42 -19.27
CA ARG A 428 -6.34 -19.83 -17.96
C ARG A 428 -4.83 -20.04 -17.99
N GLU A 429 -4.16 -19.58 -16.94
CA GLU A 429 -2.71 -19.62 -16.83
C GLU A 429 -2.19 -21.01 -16.42
N ALA A 430 -2.94 -21.72 -15.57
CA ALA A 430 -2.60 -23.06 -15.11
C ALA A 430 -3.58 -24.10 -15.68
N SER A 431 -3.07 -25.30 -15.93
CA SER A 431 -3.87 -26.46 -16.32
C SER A 431 -4.61 -27.04 -15.09
N GLY A 432 -5.92 -27.18 -15.20
CA GLY A 432 -6.80 -27.73 -14.16
C GLY A 432 -8.05 -26.89 -13.93
N ASP A 433 -9.09 -27.50 -13.36
CA ASP A 433 -10.42 -26.88 -13.21
C ASP A 433 -10.58 -26.13 -11.87
N ARG A 434 -9.48 -25.98 -11.15
CA ARG A 434 -9.45 -25.35 -9.83
C ARG A 434 -9.47 -23.82 -9.89
N PHE A 435 -8.97 -23.23 -10.97
CA PHE A 435 -8.84 -21.77 -11.10
C PHE A 435 -9.83 -21.24 -12.13
N PRO A 436 -10.37 -20.02 -11.91
CA PRO A 436 -11.37 -19.48 -12.80
C PRO A 436 -10.77 -19.12 -14.16
N TRP A 437 -11.61 -19.14 -15.18
CA TRP A 437 -11.33 -18.62 -16.51
C TRP A 437 -11.28 -17.10 -16.48
N HIS A 438 -10.23 -16.53 -17.06
CA HIS A 438 -10.08 -15.11 -17.32
C HIS A 438 -10.78 -14.75 -18.64
N ILE A 439 -11.66 -13.76 -18.59
CA ILE A 439 -12.48 -13.33 -19.74
C ILE A 439 -11.84 -12.09 -20.33
N ILE A 440 -11.44 -12.17 -21.59
CA ILE A 440 -10.71 -11.09 -22.26
C ILE A 440 -11.31 -10.87 -23.64
N GLU A 441 -11.50 -9.61 -24.01
CA GLU A 441 -11.98 -9.22 -25.34
C GLU A 441 -11.32 -7.90 -25.72
N ASP A 442 -10.82 -7.78 -26.95
CA ASP A 442 -10.30 -6.50 -27.49
C ASP A 442 -9.27 -5.80 -26.57
N TRP A 443 -8.36 -6.60 -25.99
CA TRP A 443 -7.38 -6.16 -24.97
C TRP A 443 -8.02 -5.54 -23.71
N CYS A 444 -9.23 -5.95 -23.36
CA CYS A 444 -9.95 -5.56 -22.16
C CYS A 444 -10.20 -6.79 -21.30
N TYR A 445 -9.80 -6.73 -20.03
CA TYR A 445 -10.12 -7.76 -19.06
C TYR A 445 -11.51 -7.52 -18.46
N LEU A 446 -12.43 -8.45 -18.74
CA LEU A 446 -13.85 -8.33 -18.38
C LEU A 446 -14.16 -8.95 -17.01
N GLY A 447 -13.29 -9.82 -16.50
CA GLY A 447 -13.48 -10.50 -15.22
C GLY A 447 -13.02 -11.95 -15.26
N SER A 448 -13.51 -12.73 -14.30
CA SER A 448 -13.23 -14.15 -14.20
C SER A 448 -14.48 -14.95 -13.86
N ALA A 449 -14.56 -16.19 -14.34
CA ALA A 449 -15.69 -17.08 -14.10
C ALA A 449 -15.23 -18.52 -13.81
N PRO A 450 -15.93 -19.27 -12.94
CA PRO A 450 -15.53 -20.64 -12.62
C PRO A 450 -15.71 -21.60 -13.81
N THR A 451 -16.69 -21.34 -14.67
CA THR A 451 -17.00 -22.17 -15.84
C THR A 451 -16.99 -21.34 -17.13
N LEU A 452 -16.82 -22.01 -18.28
CA LEU A 452 -16.92 -21.37 -19.60
C LEU A 452 -18.34 -20.86 -19.88
N GLU A 453 -19.37 -21.52 -19.33
CA GLU A 453 -20.75 -21.08 -19.47
C GLU A 453 -21.00 -19.77 -18.71
N ASP A 454 -20.51 -19.67 -17.46
CA ASP A 454 -20.58 -18.44 -16.69
C ASP A 454 -19.75 -17.32 -17.34
N ALA A 455 -18.61 -17.67 -17.95
CA ALA A 455 -17.80 -16.72 -18.71
C ALA A 455 -18.57 -16.12 -19.88
N ALA A 456 -19.29 -16.94 -20.65
CA ALA A 456 -20.11 -16.47 -21.76
C ALA A 456 -21.24 -15.53 -21.31
N ARG A 457 -21.86 -15.81 -20.16
CA ARG A 457 -22.94 -14.96 -19.58
C ARG A 457 -22.47 -13.58 -19.13
N GLN A 458 -21.19 -13.41 -18.81
CA GLN A 458 -20.63 -12.11 -18.39
C GLN A 458 -20.38 -11.14 -19.55
N LEU A 459 -20.57 -11.55 -20.80
CA LEU A 459 -20.37 -10.71 -21.98
C LEU A 459 -21.53 -9.73 -22.22
N VAL A 460 -21.82 -8.84 -21.26
CA VAL A 460 -23.00 -7.94 -21.30
C VAL A 460 -22.77 -6.57 -21.97
N ALA A 461 -21.54 -6.05 -21.98
CA ALA A 461 -21.23 -4.75 -22.58
C ALA A 461 -19.99 -4.84 -23.49
N PRO A 462 -19.89 -4.02 -24.57
CA PRO A 462 -18.75 -4.04 -25.46
C PRO A 462 -17.45 -3.69 -24.72
N ALA A 463 -16.42 -4.49 -24.95
CA ALA A 463 -15.08 -4.25 -24.43
C ALA A 463 -14.51 -2.93 -24.97
N ARG A 464 -13.68 -2.29 -24.15
CA ARG A 464 -12.89 -1.11 -24.56
C ARG A 464 -11.44 -1.39 -24.31
N PHE A 465 -10.59 -1.07 -25.28
CA PHE A 465 -9.15 -1.24 -25.19
C PHE A 465 -8.62 -0.71 -23.85
N ASP A 466 -7.95 -1.57 -23.10
CA ASP A 466 -7.40 -1.23 -21.80
C ASP A 466 -5.88 -1.33 -21.83
N ILE A 467 -5.21 -0.19 -21.65
CA ILE A 467 -3.74 -0.12 -21.76
C ILE A 467 -3.02 -1.05 -20.78
N ASP A 468 -3.54 -1.20 -19.56
CA ASP A 468 -2.90 -2.05 -18.55
C ASP A 468 -3.04 -3.53 -18.93
N THR A 469 -4.24 -3.94 -19.37
CA THR A 469 -4.48 -5.29 -19.90
C THR A 469 -3.60 -5.57 -21.12
N TYR A 470 -3.48 -4.63 -22.06
CA TYR A 470 -2.59 -4.74 -23.21
C TYR A 470 -1.13 -4.94 -22.77
N GLN A 471 -0.63 -4.12 -21.83
CA GLN A 471 0.75 -4.22 -21.33
C GLN A 471 1.02 -5.56 -20.62
N ILE A 472 0.02 -6.14 -19.95
CA ILE A 472 0.13 -7.45 -19.29
C ILE A 472 0.19 -8.59 -20.32
N LEU A 473 -0.69 -8.55 -21.34
CA LEU A 473 -0.95 -9.68 -22.23
C LEU A 473 -0.18 -9.65 -23.56
N ALA A 474 0.08 -8.47 -24.15
CA ALA A 474 0.73 -8.38 -25.46
C ALA A 474 2.11 -9.06 -25.51
N PRO A 475 2.96 -8.98 -24.47
CA PRO A 475 4.23 -9.71 -24.45
C PRO A 475 4.07 -11.25 -24.46
N ARG A 476 2.86 -11.76 -24.16
CA ARG A 476 2.54 -13.19 -23.99
C ARG A 476 1.47 -13.66 -24.96
N ILE A 477 1.32 -12.97 -26.09
CA ILE A 477 0.22 -13.22 -27.01
C ILE A 477 0.23 -14.63 -27.61
N GLU A 478 1.41 -15.23 -27.79
CA GLU A 478 1.54 -16.60 -28.31
C GLU A 478 1.07 -17.65 -27.28
N GLU A 479 1.30 -17.42 -25.99
CA GLU A 479 0.76 -18.26 -24.92
C GLU A 479 -0.78 -18.18 -24.89
N LEU A 480 -1.33 -16.97 -25.07
CA LEU A 480 -2.78 -16.78 -25.19
C LEU A 480 -3.34 -17.53 -26.39
N LYS A 481 -2.74 -17.37 -27.58
CA LYS A 481 -3.21 -18.06 -28.80
C LYS A 481 -3.19 -19.58 -28.68
N ALA A 482 -2.23 -20.13 -27.93
CA ALA A 482 -2.08 -21.56 -27.78
C ALA A 482 -3.16 -22.22 -26.91
N SER A 483 -3.73 -21.50 -25.93
CA SER A 483 -4.63 -22.09 -24.92
C SER A 483 -5.97 -21.37 -24.72
N ALA A 484 -6.18 -20.22 -25.37
CA ALA A 484 -7.45 -19.50 -25.30
C ALA A 484 -8.60 -20.28 -25.92
N VAL A 485 -9.74 -20.25 -25.25
CA VAL A 485 -11.01 -20.82 -25.72
C VAL A 485 -11.91 -19.69 -26.20
N PRO A 486 -12.35 -19.67 -27.46
CA PRO A 486 -13.30 -18.68 -27.94
C PRO A 486 -14.61 -18.77 -27.16
N LEU A 487 -15.16 -17.62 -26.75
CA LEU A 487 -16.48 -17.54 -26.14
C LEU A 487 -17.51 -17.16 -27.21
N LEU A 488 -18.63 -17.88 -27.24
CA LEU A 488 -19.77 -17.51 -28.07
C LEU A 488 -20.48 -16.32 -27.45
N SER A 489 -20.36 -15.15 -28.09
CA SER A 489 -21.08 -13.97 -27.65
C SER A 489 -22.57 -14.15 -27.89
N THR A 490 -23.39 -13.92 -26.86
CA THR A 490 -24.85 -13.79 -26.98
C THR A 490 -25.30 -12.35 -27.19
N ARG A 491 -24.36 -11.40 -27.36
CA ARG A 491 -24.69 -9.98 -27.58
C ARG A 491 -25.43 -9.83 -28.90
N GLU A 492 -26.64 -9.29 -28.84
CA GLU A 492 -27.26 -8.75 -30.04
C GLU A 492 -26.37 -7.62 -30.58
N PHE A 493 -26.02 -7.70 -31.85
CA PHE A 493 -25.31 -6.62 -32.52
C PHE A 493 -26.26 -5.43 -32.67
N VAL A 494 -26.17 -4.47 -31.75
CA VAL A 494 -26.92 -3.23 -31.80
C VAL A 494 -26.03 -2.14 -32.39
N LEU A 495 -26.30 -1.74 -33.64
CA LEU A 495 -25.75 -0.51 -34.21
C LEU A 495 -26.23 0.67 -33.36
N THR A 496 -25.39 1.14 -32.45
CA THR A 496 -25.66 2.37 -31.71
C THR A 496 -25.13 3.52 -32.57
N PRO A 497 -25.99 4.34 -33.21
CA PRO A 497 -25.53 5.47 -34.00
C PRO A 497 -24.71 6.42 -33.11
N PRO A 498 -23.66 7.07 -33.64
CA PRO A 498 -22.85 7.99 -32.86
C PRO A 498 -23.75 9.08 -32.27
N VAL A 499 -23.63 9.30 -30.95
CA VAL A 499 -24.28 10.42 -30.30
C VAL A 499 -23.71 11.68 -30.94
N LEU A 500 -24.51 12.35 -31.76
CA LEU A 500 -24.11 13.63 -32.36
C LEU A 500 -23.79 14.60 -31.22
N PRO A 501 -22.65 15.31 -31.27
CA PRO A 501 -22.34 16.29 -30.26
C PRO A 501 -23.49 17.29 -30.19
N GLU A 502 -23.96 17.60 -28.97
CA GLU A 502 -24.98 18.63 -28.79
C GLU A 502 -24.51 19.90 -29.52
N PRO A 503 -25.39 20.54 -30.31
CA PRO A 503 -25.03 21.76 -31.00
C PRO A 503 -24.52 22.76 -29.96
N ARG A 504 -23.28 23.20 -30.11
CA ARG A 504 -22.69 24.24 -29.26
C ARG A 504 -23.68 25.38 -29.15
N ALA A 505 -24.12 25.70 -27.93
CA ALA A 505 -24.94 26.86 -27.66
C ALA A 505 -24.32 28.07 -28.40
N ALA A 506 -25.15 28.74 -29.20
CA ALA A 506 -24.73 29.89 -29.99
C ALA A 506 -23.99 30.87 -29.08
N ARG A 507 -22.77 31.26 -29.49
CA ARG A 507 -22.03 32.32 -28.80
C ARG A 507 -22.91 33.56 -28.76
N VAL A 508 -23.35 33.93 -27.56
CA VAL A 508 -23.97 35.23 -27.31
C VAL A 508 -22.98 36.30 -27.77
N PRO A 509 -23.36 37.23 -28.67
CA PRO A 509 -22.47 38.29 -29.10
C PRO A 509 -22.10 39.12 -27.87
N ARG A 510 -20.79 39.25 -27.60
CA ARG A 510 -20.29 40.21 -26.61
C ARG A 510 -20.70 41.60 -27.08
N THR A 511 -21.64 42.22 -26.36
CA THR A 511 -21.95 43.64 -26.49
C THR A 511 -20.67 44.44 -26.26
N ALA A 512 -20.30 45.26 -27.24
CA ALA A 512 -19.15 46.15 -27.16
C ALA A 512 -19.33 47.13 -25.98
N GLY A 513 -18.63 46.87 -24.88
CA GLY A 513 -18.49 47.82 -23.79
C GLY A 513 -17.70 49.03 -24.28
N LYS A 514 -18.35 50.20 -24.26
CA LYS A 514 -17.75 51.51 -24.53
C LYS A 514 -16.47 51.67 -23.71
N ARG A 515 -15.34 51.94 -24.39
CA ARG A 515 -14.14 52.52 -23.80
C ARG A 515 -14.47 53.95 -23.37
N THR A 516 -14.58 54.22 -22.08
CA THR A 516 -14.46 55.57 -21.54
C THR A 516 -13.01 55.80 -21.11
N ALA A 517 -12.42 56.83 -21.67
CA ALA A 517 -11.06 57.29 -21.39
C ALA A 517 -10.96 57.81 -19.95
N ASN A 518 -9.92 57.39 -19.24
CA ASN A 518 -9.48 58.04 -18.00
C ASN A 518 -8.85 59.38 -18.35
N ALA A 519 -9.51 60.47 -17.97
CA ALA A 519 -8.89 61.77 -17.78
C ALA A 519 -8.73 61.99 -16.27
N SER A 520 -7.49 62.30 -15.89
CA SER A 520 -7.04 62.74 -14.58
C SER A 520 -7.75 64.03 -14.14
N GLU A 521 -8.17 64.11 -12.87
CA GLU A 521 -8.15 65.37 -12.14
C GLU A 521 -8.15 65.15 -10.62
N HIS A 522 -7.32 65.96 -9.96
CA HIS A 522 -7.13 66.06 -8.52
C HIS A 522 -8.30 66.80 -7.83
N SER A 523 -8.69 66.35 -6.63
CA SER A 523 -8.77 67.12 -5.38
C SER A 523 -9.58 66.33 -4.33
N GLN A 524 -8.97 66.00 -3.19
CA GLN A 524 -9.27 66.55 -1.85
C GLN A 524 -10.76 66.45 -1.44
N THR A 525 -11.15 65.48 -0.60
CA THR A 525 -11.23 65.45 0.89
C THR A 525 -12.69 65.09 1.29
N PRO A 526 -13.06 64.83 2.57
CA PRO A 526 -13.08 63.49 3.18
C PRO A 526 -14.44 63.11 3.81
N GLY A 527 -14.52 61.90 4.40
CA GLY A 527 -15.62 61.45 5.27
C GLY A 527 -16.55 60.44 4.59
N LEU A 528 -17.21 59.54 5.27
CA LEU A 528 -17.28 59.13 6.67
C LEU A 528 -18.01 57.77 6.65
N PHE A 529 -17.74 56.93 7.64
CA PHE A 529 -18.38 55.63 7.89
C PHE A 529 -19.88 55.55 7.53
N SER A 530 -20.25 54.46 6.84
CA SER A 530 -21.10 53.40 7.40
C SER A 530 -21.03 52.13 6.55
#